data_AF-A0A2D9RB60-F1
#
_entry.id   AF-A0A2D9RB60-F1
#
_cell.length_a   1.000
_cell.length_b   1.000
_cell.length_c   1.000
_cell.angle_alpha   90.00
_cell.angle_beta   90.00
_cell.angle_gamma   90.00
#
_symmetry.space_group_name_H-M   'P 1'
#
loop_
_entity.id
_entity.type
_entity.pdbx_description
1 polymer ?
#
loop_
_entity_poly.entity_id
_entity_poly.type
_entity_poly.pdbx_seq_one_letter_code
_entity_poly.pdbx_strand_id
1 'polypeptide(L)'
;ADEVQKDAFGFSMPSLPKFSLPSLGGDDDGVKKNDDGEIDELTLAIANISEGAYGKVVIEFENGQVWRQSDTTSVRISRKRPPESAVIKRAGLGSFLIRLSTGERFKAKREQ
;
A
#
# COMPACT_ATOMS: atom_id res chain seq x y z
N ALA A 1 4.50 18.36 -42.83
CA ALA A 1 3.80 19.33 -41.97
C ALA A 1 2.59 18.63 -41.40
N ASP A 2 2.53 18.62 -40.06
CA ASP A 2 1.36 18.47 -39.17
C ASP A 2 0.53 17.16 -39.26
N GLU A 3 0.01 16.56 -38.19
CA GLU A 3 -0.27 17.03 -36.83
C GLU A 3 -0.36 15.82 -35.88
N VAL A 4 0.09 16.02 -34.64
CA VAL A 4 -0.07 15.10 -33.52
C VAL A 4 -1.49 15.20 -32.98
N GLN A 5 -2.26 14.11 -32.95
CA GLN A 5 -3.38 13.96 -31.99
C GLN A 5 -3.53 12.53 -31.43
N LYS A 6 -3.01 12.39 -30.20
CA LYS A 6 -3.69 11.86 -29.00
C LYS A 6 -3.90 10.35 -28.83
N ASP A 7 -2.95 9.79 -28.06
CA ASP A 7 -3.14 8.90 -26.92
C ASP A 7 -4.55 8.89 -26.29
N ALA A 8 -5.45 8.04 -26.79
CA ALA A 8 -6.70 7.72 -26.11
C ALA A 8 -6.85 6.23 -25.77
N PHE A 9 -5.85 5.40 -26.10
CA PHE A 9 -5.89 3.96 -25.81
C PHE A 9 -4.55 3.44 -25.27
N GLY A 10 -3.90 4.22 -24.41
CA GLY A 10 -2.68 3.85 -23.68
C GLY A 10 -2.88 2.78 -22.60
N PHE A 11 -3.59 1.69 -22.91
CA PHE A 11 -3.62 0.47 -22.12
C PHE A 11 -2.80 -0.62 -22.81
N SER A 12 -1.48 -0.42 -22.84
CA SER A 12 -0.56 -1.56 -22.93
C SER A 12 -0.53 -2.20 -21.55
N MET A 13 -1.38 -3.21 -21.32
CA MET A 13 -1.23 -4.13 -20.19
C MET A 13 0.03 -4.98 -20.41
N PRO A 14 1.12 -4.81 -19.63
CA PRO A 14 2.03 -5.92 -19.43
C PRO A 14 1.27 -6.96 -18.59
N SER A 15 1.36 -8.22 -19.00
CA SER A 15 0.65 -9.37 -18.44
C SER A 15 0.67 -9.42 -16.91
N LEU A 16 -0.46 -9.11 -16.28
CA LEU A 16 -0.71 -9.44 -14.88
C LEU A 16 -0.70 -10.97 -14.73
N PRO A 17 0.15 -11.56 -13.86
CA PRO A 17 -0.04 -12.94 -13.43
C PRO A 17 -1.39 -13.03 -12.72
N LYS A 18 -2.28 -13.87 -13.26
CA LYS A 18 -3.53 -14.27 -12.63
C LYS A 18 -3.20 -15.13 -11.41
N PHE A 19 -2.93 -14.52 -10.26
CA PHE A 19 -2.92 -15.28 -9.01
C PHE A 19 -4.37 -15.66 -8.72
N SER A 20 -4.64 -16.96 -8.75
CA SER A 20 -5.94 -17.55 -8.46
C SER A 20 -6.44 -17.06 -7.09
N LEU A 21 -7.50 -16.28 -7.05
CA LEU A 21 -8.31 -16.10 -5.84
C LEU A 21 -9.11 -17.40 -5.63
N PRO A 22 -8.89 -18.17 -4.55
CA PRO A 22 -9.89 -19.13 -4.10
C PRO A 22 -10.94 -18.37 -3.28
N SER A 23 -12.14 -18.26 -3.82
CA SER A 23 -13.34 -17.94 -3.05
C SER A 23 -13.67 -19.10 -2.12
N LEU A 24 -13.65 -18.89 -0.81
CA LEU A 24 -14.32 -19.73 0.20
C LEU A 24 -14.52 -18.94 1.52
N GLY A 25 -15.73 -18.41 1.72
CA GLY A 25 -16.39 -18.23 3.01
C GLY A 25 -15.68 -17.46 4.13
N GLY A 26 -16.14 -16.23 4.36
CA GLY A 26 -15.96 -15.47 5.61
C GLY A 26 -15.23 -14.15 5.40
N ASP A 27 -15.87 -13.03 5.74
CA ASP A 27 -15.28 -11.71 6.02
C ASP A 27 -13.78 -11.53 5.64
N ASP A 28 -13.47 -11.17 4.40
CA ASP A 28 -12.10 -10.76 4.04
C ASP A 28 -12.09 -9.77 2.87
N ASP A 29 -12.88 -8.71 2.99
CA ASP A 29 -12.69 -7.50 2.15
C ASP A 29 -11.59 -6.62 2.74
N GLY A 30 -10.49 -7.19 3.27
CA GLY A 30 -9.32 -6.47 3.81
C GLY A 30 -9.56 -5.39 4.89
N VAL A 31 -10.80 -5.14 5.30
CA VAL A 31 -11.23 -3.98 6.10
C VAL A 31 -11.90 -4.51 7.36
N LYS A 32 -11.22 -4.41 8.51
CA LYS A 32 -11.83 -4.69 9.81
C LYS A 32 -12.34 -3.39 10.41
N LYS A 33 -13.62 -3.35 10.74
CA LYS A 33 -14.25 -2.23 11.44
C LYS A 33 -14.45 -2.57 12.92
N ASN A 34 -14.32 -1.59 13.81
CA ASN A 34 -14.72 -1.74 15.21
C ASN A 34 -16.26 -1.69 15.35
N ASP A 35 -16.79 -2.00 16.55
CA ASP A 35 -18.22 -1.95 16.85
C ASP A 35 -18.88 -0.58 16.56
N ASP A 36 -18.08 0.50 16.53
CA ASP A 36 -18.50 1.85 16.17
C ASP A 36 -18.53 2.12 14.65
N GLY A 37 -18.19 1.13 13.82
CA GLY A 37 -18.16 1.23 12.36
C GLY A 37 -16.95 1.97 11.79
N GLU A 38 -15.97 2.33 12.61
CA GLU A 38 -14.71 2.94 12.20
C GLU A 38 -13.72 1.89 11.70
N ILE A 39 -12.90 2.25 10.71
CA ILE A 39 -11.88 1.35 10.14
C ILE A 39 -10.75 1.17 11.18
N ASP A 40 -10.64 -0.03 11.75
CA ASP A 40 -9.55 -0.40 12.68
C ASP A 40 -8.33 -0.91 11.91
N GLU A 41 -8.56 -1.72 10.86
CA GLU A 41 -7.52 -2.34 10.04
C GLU A 41 -7.91 -2.31 8.56
N LEU A 42 -6.96 -1.98 7.68
CA LEU A 42 -7.14 -1.90 6.25
C LEU A 42 -5.94 -2.55 5.54
N THR A 43 -6.20 -3.58 4.74
CA THR A 43 -5.18 -4.24 3.92
C THR A 43 -5.19 -3.64 2.52
N LEU A 44 -4.05 -3.14 2.07
CA LEU A 44 -3.87 -2.53 0.76
C LEU A 44 -2.73 -3.19 -0.01
N ALA A 45 -2.90 -3.31 -1.32
CA ALA A 45 -1.85 -3.72 -2.25
C ALA A 45 -0.90 -2.56 -2.53
N ILE A 46 0.40 -2.86 -2.49
CA ILE A 46 1.47 -1.86 -2.69
C ILE A 46 1.76 -1.74 -4.19
N ALA A 47 1.66 -0.52 -4.71
CA ALA A 47 2.08 -0.21 -6.08
C ALA A 47 3.60 0.02 -6.14
N ASN A 48 4.14 0.78 -5.19
CA ASN A 48 5.55 1.16 -5.18
C ASN A 48 6.06 1.45 -3.76
N ILE A 49 7.35 1.23 -3.55
CA ILE A 49 8.03 1.61 -2.31
C ILE A 49 9.34 2.31 -2.63
N SER A 50 9.52 3.48 -2.03
CA SER A 50 10.71 4.31 -2.21
C SER A 50 11.28 4.76 -0.87
N GLU A 51 12.57 5.09 -0.88
CA GLU A 51 13.25 5.73 0.24
C GLU A 51 13.20 7.25 0.01
N GLY A 52 12.46 7.96 0.86
CA GLY A 52 12.40 9.41 0.88
C GLY A 52 13.55 10.04 1.67
N ALA A 53 13.44 11.36 1.90
CA ALA A 53 14.44 12.12 2.63
C ALA A 53 14.71 11.52 4.03
N TYR A 54 15.98 11.54 4.45
CA TYR A 54 16.44 11.00 5.73
C TYR A 54 16.22 9.48 5.90
N GLY A 55 16.14 8.73 4.80
CA GLY A 55 15.95 7.26 4.83
C GLY A 55 14.57 6.83 5.32
N LYS A 56 13.56 7.70 5.18
CA LYS A 56 12.17 7.39 5.54
C LYS A 56 11.50 6.61 4.42
N VAL A 57 10.84 5.52 4.75
CA VAL A 57 10.08 4.74 3.75
C VAL A 57 8.83 5.51 3.31
N VAL A 58 8.59 5.54 2.00
CA VAL A 58 7.37 6.06 1.37
C VAL A 58 6.74 4.93 0.58
N ILE A 59 5.48 4.62 0.86
CA ILE A 59 4.71 3.58 0.19
C ILE A 59 3.59 4.24 -0.60
N GLU A 60 3.51 3.85 -1.87
CA GLU A 60 2.39 4.16 -2.76
C GLU A 60 1.56 2.88 -2.92
N PHE A 61 0.26 2.99 -2.68
CA PHE A 61 -0.68 1.88 -2.81
C PHE A 61 -1.39 1.92 -4.16
N GLU A 62 -1.93 0.79 -4.62
CA GLU A 62 -2.62 0.70 -5.91
C GLU A 62 -3.88 1.58 -6.00
N ASN A 63 -4.46 1.96 -4.86
CA ASN A 63 -5.57 2.91 -4.80
C ASN A 63 -5.13 4.39 -4.91
N GLY A 64 -3.84 4.65 -5.16
CA GLY A 64 -3.26 5.98 -5.31
C GLY A 64 -2.91 6.69 -3.99
N GLN A 65 -3.17 6.06 -2.84
CA GLN A 65 -2.81 6.67 -1.55
C GLN A 65 -1.31 6.60 -1.31
N VAL A 66 -0.74 7.69 -0.80
CA VAL A 66 0.68 7.74 -0.42
C VAL A 66 0.83 7.85 1.10
N TRP A 67 1.63 6.95 1.66
CA TRP A 67 1.90 6.88 3.08
C TRP A 67 3.39 6.96 3.36
N ARG A 68 3.75 7.85 4.28
CA ARG A 68 5.15 8.10 4.65
C ARG A 68 5.42 7.71 6.08
N GLN A 69 6.55 7.05 6.28
CA GLN A 69 7.06 6.74 7.60
C GLN A 69 7.26 8.00 8.45
N SER A 70 6.74 7.96 9.67
CA SER A 70 6.74 9.08 10.61
C SER A 70 7.61 8.83 11.86
N ASP A 71 7.98 7.58 12.13
CA ASP A 71 8.86 7.19 13.24
C ASP A 71 10.32 7.01 12.79
N THR A 72 11.18 6.64 13.73
CA THR A 72 12.63 6.41 13.52
C THR A 72 12.98 4.94 13.32
N THR A 73 11.99 4.05 13.24
CA THR A 73 12.21 2.60 13.06
C THR A 73 12.98 2.33 11.78
N SER A 74 14.06 1.55 11.84
CA SER A 74 14.74 1.12 10.62
C SER A 74 13.93 0.01 9.97
N VAL A 75 13.43 0.26 8.77
CA VAL A 75 12.64 -0.71 7.99
C VAL A 75 13.51 -1.22 6.85
N ARG A 76 13.74 -2.54 6.81
CA ARG A 76 14.57 -3.16 5.77
C ARG A 76 13.71 -3.72 4.67
N ILE A 77 13.77 -3.10 3.50
CA ILE A 77 13.04 -3.58 2.33
C ILE A 77 13.99 -4.35 1.42
N SER A 78 13.73 -5.65 1.29
CA SER A 78 14.52 -6.51 0.43
C SER A 78 14.12 -6.31 -1.03
N ARG A 79 15.05 -5.85 -1.88
CA ARG A 79 14.81 -5.74 -3.34
C ARG A 79 14.53 -7.09 -4.01
N LYS A 80 15.00 -8.20 -3.42
CA LYS A 80 14.79 -9.56 -3.96
C LYS A 80 13.39 -10.11 -3.64
N ARG A 81 12.76 -9.61 -2.58
CA ARG A 81 11.42 -10.00 -2.13
C ARG A 81 10.72 -8.74 -1.61
N PRO A 82 10.25 -7.87 -2.52
CA PRO A 82 9.51 -6.69 -2.13
C PRO A 82 8.20 -7.13 -1.45
N PRO A 83 7.70 -6.39 -0.46
CA PRO A 83 6.36 -6.62 0.06
C PRO A 83 5.33 -6.28 -1.02
N GLU A 84 4.35 -7.16 -1.18
CA GLU A 84 3.26 -7.02 -2.15
C GLU A 84 2.05 -6.29 -1.55
N SER A 85 1.88 -6.36 -0.23
CA SER A 85 0.77 -5.76 0.49
C SER A 85 1.19 -5.24 1.85
N ALA A 86 0.40 -4.31 2.39
CA ALA A 86 0.54 -3.83 3.75
C ALA A 86 -0.82 -3.76 4.45
N VAL A 87 -0.78 -4.04 5.75
CA VAL A 87 -1.89 -3.87 6.67
C VAL A 87 -1.70 -2.56 7.41
N ILE A 88 -2.63 -1.64 7.25
CA ILE A 88 -2.69 -0.33 7.91
C ILE A 88 -3.64 -0.43 9.08
N LYS A 89 -3.13 -0.23 10.29
CA LYS A 89 -3.91 -0.22 11.52
C LYS A 89 -3.96 1.17 12.13
N ARG A 90 -5.12 1.61 12.59
CA ARG A 90 -5.22 2.86 13.35
C ARG A 90 -4.52 2.69 14.70
N ALA A 91 -3.65 3.63 15.04
CA ALA A 91 -2.99 3.72 16.35
C ALA A 91 -3.52 4.93 17.13
N GLY A 92 -3.17 5.03 18.41
CA GLY A 92 -3.54 6.16 19.25
C GLY A 92 -2.99 7.50 18.71
N LEU A 93 -3.68 8.61 19.07
CA LEU A 93 -3.29 10.00 18.75
C LEU A 93 -3.17 10.29 17.23
N GLY A 94 -4.05 9.71 16.40
CA GLY A 94 -4.09 10.00 14.96
C GLY A 94 -2.86 9.49 14.19
N SER A 95 -2.13 8.53 14.75
CA SER A 95 -1.06 7.82 14.06
C SER A 95 -1.58 6.52 13.46
N PHE A 96 -0.89 6.00 12.44
CA PHE A 96 -1.22 4.72 11.83
C PHE A 96 0.00 3.81 11.88
N LEU A 97 -0.22 2.52 12.11
CA LEU A 97 0.79 1.48 12.08
C LEU A 97 0.66 0.73 10.77
N ILE A 98 1.71 0.70 9.97
CA ILE A 98 1.78 -0.11 8.77
C ILE A 98 2.58 -1.37 9.08
N ARG A 99 2.05 -2.52 8.67
CA ARG A 99 2.71 -3.81 8.70
C ARG A 99 2.82 -4.35 7.27
N LEU A 100 4.05 -4.52 6.80
CA LEU A 100 4.34 -5.09 5.49
C LEU A 100 4.13 -6.61 5.51
N SER A 101 3.85 -7.20 4.35
CA SER A 101 3.75 -8.66 4.20
C SER A 101 5.04 -9.40 4.58
N THR A 102 6.20 -8.72 4.52
CA THR A 102 7.49 -9.23 5.00
C THR A 102 7.58 -9.36 6.52
N GLY A 103 6.62 -8.80 7.27
CA GLY A 103 6.59 -8.79 8.74
C GLY A 103 7.16 -7.51 9.38
N GLU A 104 7.82 -6.67 8.59
CA GLU A 104 8.31 -5.36 9.03
C GLU A 104 7.15 -4.42 9.39
N ARG A 105 7.34 -3.59 10.42
CA ARG A 105 6.28 -2.68 10.92
C ARG A 105 6.83 -1.32 11.30
N PHE A 106 6.08 -0.28 11.03
CA PHE A 106 6.49 1.10 11.34
C PHE A 106 5.28 2.03 11.41
N LYS A 107 5.44 3.19 12.07
CA LYS A 107 4.37 4.19 12.10
C LYS A 107 4.42 5.07 10.86
N ALA A 108 3.28 5.26 10.22
CA ALA A 108 3.14 6.10 9.04
C ALA A 108 2.07 7.18 9.21
N LYS A 109 2.15 8.18 8.35
CA LYS A 109 1.12 9.19 8.13
C LYS A 109 0.76 9.21 6.64
N ARG A 110 -0.51 9.43 6.35
CA ARG A 110 -0.99 9.64 4.97
C ARG A 110 -0.53 11.04 4.51
N GLU A 111 0.13 11.13 3.36
CA GLU A 111 0.59 12.42 2.82
C GLU A 111 -0.47 13.05 1.92
N GLN A 112 -1.17 12.28 1.08
CA GLN A 112 -2.41 12.66 0.38
C GLN A 112 -2.99 11.45 -0.36
#